data_AF-A0A172N8D7-F1
#
_entry.id   AF-A0A172N8D7-F1
#
_cell.length_a   1.000
_cell.length_b   1.000
_cell.length_c   1.000
_cell.angle_alpha   90.00
_cell.angle_beta   90.00
_cell.angle_gamma   90.00
#
_symmetry.space_group_name_H-M   'P 1'
#
loop_
_entity.id
_entity.type
_entity.pdbx_description
1 polymer ?
#
loop_
_entity_poly.entity_id
_entity_poly.type
_entity_poly.pdbx_seq_one_letter_code
_entity_poly.pdbx_strand_id
1 'polypeptide(L)'
;MSKKVFIDPSCISKKQTGSVEFQISRLTNRVSKLTYHLKLHGRDYSSQRGLWKIIGKRKRLLGYLSQKNSACYEDLINQLGIRKLKNR
;
A
#
# COMPACT_ATOMS: atom_id res chain seq x y z
N MET A 1 6.17 -1.89 -22.04
CA MET A 1 4.79 -2.34 -21.75
C MET A 1 4.67 -2.67 -20.26
N SER A 2 4.34 -1.68 -19.42
CA SER A 2 4.26 -1.90 -17.97
C SER A 2 2.95 -2.58 -17.63
N LYS A 3 3.00 -3.88 -17.30
CA LYS A 3 1.89 -4.59 -16.66
C LYS A 3 1.48 -3.79 -15.42
N LYS A 4 0.41 -3.01 -15.53
CA LYS A 4 -0.22 -2.38 -14.37
C LYS A 4 -0.78 -3.54 -13.57
N VAL A 5 -0.13 -3.87 -12.46
CA VAL A 5 -0.64 -4.78 -11.46
C VAL A 5 -1.88 -4.11 -10.88
N PHE A 6 -3.01 -4.31 -11.57
CA PHE A 6 -4.35 -3.92 -11.14
C PHE A 6 -4.80 -5.09 -10.27
N ILE A 7 -4.56 -4.96 -8.97
CA ILE A 7 -5.06 -5.89 -7.98
C ILE A 7 -6.45 -5.36 -7.67
N ASP A 8 -7.46 -5.95 -8.31
CA ASP A 8 -8.86 -5.76 -7.97
C ASP A 8 -9.09 -6.38 -6.58
N PRO A 9 -9.34 -5.59 -5.52
CA PRO A 9 -9.81 -6.17 -4.27
C PRO A 9 -11.15 -6.82 -4.58
N SER A 10 -11.23 -8.13 -4.32
CA SER A 10 -12.35 -9.01 -4.66
C SER A 10 -13.70 -8.65 -4.04
N CYS A 11 -13.79 -7.53 -3.30
CA CYS A 11 -15.01 -7.12 -2.60
C CYS A 11 -15.54 -5.71 -2.91
N ILE A 12 -15.01 -4.93 -3.88
CA ILE A 12 -15.57 -3.60 -4.16
C ILE A 12 -15.86 -3.34 -5.64
N SER A 13 -17.15 -3.10 -5.91
CA SER A 13 -17.73 -2.52 -7.12
C SER A 13 -16.87 -1.39 -7.71
N LYS A 14 -16.25 -1.65 -8.86
CA LYS A 14 -15.67 -0.83 -9.96
C LYS A 14 -15.41 0.70 -9.86
N LYS A 15 -15.85 1.47 -8.84
CA LYS A 15 -15.83 2.95 -8.83
C LYS A 15 -15.63 3.63 -7.46
N GLN A 16 -14.99 3.02 -6.48
CA GLN A 16 -14.73 3.70 -5.19
C GLN A 16 -13.27 4.15 -5.05
N THR A 17 -12.90 5.26 -5.71
CA THR A 17 -11.58 5.94 -5.54
C THR A 17 -11.29 6.31 -4.07
N GLY A 18 -12.33 6.36 -3.24
CA GLY A 18 -12.25 6.69 -1.80
C GLY A 18 -12.02 5.50 -0.86
N SER A 19 -12.21 4.26 -1.31
CA SER A 19 -12.11 3.09 -0.40
C SER A 19 -10.72 2.93 0.19
N VAL A 20 -10.66 2.58 1.48
CA VAL A 20 -9.40 2.40 2.22
C VAL A 20 -8.51 1.35 1.54
N GLU A 21 -9.11 0.26 1.06
CA GLU A 21 -8.44 -0.82 0.33
C GLU A 21 -7.74 -0.32 -0.95
N PHE A 22 -8.48 0.44 -1.77
CA PHE A 22 -7.95 1.05 -2.99
C PHE A 22 -6.80 2.02 -2.67
N GLN A 23 -6.93 2.82 -1.61
CA GLN A 23 -5.87 3.71 -1.16
C GLN A 23 -4.61 2.93 -0.74
N ILE A 24 -4.75 1.82 -0.01
CA ILE A 24 -3.62 0.98 0.41
C ILE A 24 -2.93 0.35 -0.80
N SER A 25 -3.70 -0.19 -1.76
CA SER A 25 -3.18 -0.74 -3.02
C SER A 25 -2.40 0.32 -3.81
N ARG A 26 -2.98 1.52 -3.98
CA ARG A 26 -2.32 2.65 -4.67
C ARG A 26 -1.04 3.09 -3.98
N LEU A 27 -1.03 3.18 -2.64
CA LEU A 27 0.16 3.53 -1.87
C LEU A 27 1.23 2.45 -2.00
N THR A 28 0.85 1.17 -1.98
CA THR A 28 1.77 0.03 -2.15
C THR A 28 2.44 0.06 -3.52
N ASN A 29 1.68 0.32 -4.58
CA ASN A 29 2.21 0.50 -5.93
C ASN A 29 3.20 1.68 -6.01
N ARG A 30 2.92 2.80 -5.32
CA ARG A 30 3.85 3.94 -5.23
C ARG A 30 5.13 3.59 -4.47
N VAL A 31 5.01 2.87 -3.35
CA VAL A 31 6.17 2.40 -2.57
C VAL A 31 7.07 1.54 -3.46
N SER A 32 6.53 0.53 -4.14
CA SER A 32 7.31 -0.36 -5.02
C SER A 32 8.08 0.41 -6.10
N LYS A 33 7.42 1.37 -6.77
CA LYS A 33 8.06 2.22 -7.79
C LYS A 33 9.19 3.09 -7.22
N LEU A 34 8.95 3.75 -6.09
CA LEU A 34 9.97 4.59 -5.44
C LEU A 34 11.13 3.76 -4.90
N THR A 35 10.87 2.55 -4.39
CA THR A 35 11.91 1.64 -3.96
C THR A 35 12.81 1.23 -5.12
N TYR A 36 12.26 0.96 -6.31
CA TYR A 36 13.07 0.70 -7.50
C TYR A 36 13.89 1.93 -7.91
N HIS A 37 13.30 3.13 -7.91
CA HIS A 37 14.01 4.37 -8.21
C HIS A 37 15.20 4.62 -7.26
N LEU A 38 14.98 4.45 -5.95
CA LEU A 38 16.03 4.67 -4.93
C LEU A 38 17.15 3.61 -4.97
N LYS A 39 16.90 2.42 -5.53
CA LYS A 39 17.99 1.44 -5.77
C LYS A 39 19.00 1.98 -6.79
N LEU A 40 18.55 2.74 -7.77
CA LEU A 40 19.41 3.39 -8.77
C LEU A 40 19.98 4.71 -8.25
N HIS A 41 19.20 5.44 -7.45
CA HIS A 41 19.56 6.77 -6.93
C HIS A 41 19.61 6.79 -5.41
N GLY A 42 20.64 6.16 -4.82
CA GLY A 42 20.77 6.03 -3.37
C GLY A 42 21.00 7.34 -2.60
N ARG A 43 21.40 8.42 -3.28
CA ARG A 43 21.66 9.75 -2.67
C ARG A 43 20.48 10.71 -2.73
N ASP A 44 19.32 10.29 -3.26
CA ASP A 44 18.11 11.13 -3.28
C ASP A 44 17.36 11.07 -1.95
N TYR A 45 17.82 11.90 -1.00
CA TYR A 45 17.24 12.01 0.34
C TYR A 45 15.84 12.64 0.34
N SER A 46 15.53 13.50 -0.63
CA SER A 46 14.22 14.12 -0.78
C SER A 46 13.16 13.09 -1.11
N SER A 47 13.44 12.22 -2.09
CA SER A 47 12.58 11.09 -2.45
C SER A 47 12.48 10.06 -1.32
N GLN A 48 13.57 9.79 -0.61
CA GLN A 48 13.57 8.90 0.56
C GLN A 48 12.63 9.43 1.66
N ARG A 49 12.66 10.73 1.96
CA ARG A 49 11.73 11.35 2.92
C ARG A 49 10.28 11.24 2.46
N GLY A 50 10.02 11.41 1.17
CA GLY A 50 8.69 11.21 0.58
C GLY A 50 8.19 9.77 0.72
N LEU A 51 9.07 8.79 0.48
CA LEU A 51 8.78 7.37 0.66
C LEU A 51 8.37 7.06 2.10
N TRP A 52 9.07 7.61 3.10
CA TRP A 52 8.75 7.39 4.51
C TRP A 52 7.35 7.92 4.88
N LYS A 53 6.97 9.10 4.36
CA LYS A 53 5.61 9.64 4.54
C LYS A 53 4.55 8.71 3.96
N ILE A 54 4.79 8.15 2.77
CA ILE A 54 3.88 7.21 2.11
C ILE A 54 3.73 5.92 2.93
N ILE A 55 4.84 5.36 3.40
CA ILE A 55 4.84 4.15 4.25
C ILE A 55 4.07 4.40 5.55
N GLY A 56 4.30 5.54 6.21
CA GLY A 56 3.59 5.92 7.42
C GLY A 56 2.07 6.05 7.21
N LYS A 57 1.65 6.71 6.12
CA LYS A 57 0.22 6.82 5.76
C LYS A 57 -0.40 5.44 5.52
N ARG A 58 0.29 4.56 4.79
CA ARG A 58 -0.18 3.19 4.53
C ARG A 58 -0.34 2.40 5.83
N LYS A 59 0.62 2.51 6.77
CA LYS A 59 0.57 1.84 8.07
C LYS A 59 -0.66 2.27 8.89
N ARG A 60 -0.99 3.56 8.90
CA ARG A 60 -2.18 4.09 9.59
C ARG A 60 -3.48 3.54 8.98
N LEU A 61 -3.59 3.51 7.65
CA LEU A 61 -4.77 2.96 6.96
C LEU A 61 -4.94 1.46 7.23
N LEU A 62 -3.84 0.71 7.24
CA LEU A 62 -3.88 -0.72 7.59
C LEU A 62 -4.33 -0.94 9.04
N GLY A 63 -3.88 -0.12 9.99
CA GLY A 63 -4.35 -0.17 11.37
C GLY A 63 -5.85 0.14 11.50
N TYR A 64 -6.34 1.15 10.78
CA TYR A 64 -7.77 1.46 10.72
C TYR A 64 -8.59 0.29 10.15
N LEU A 65 -8.12 -0.30 9.05
CA LEU A 65 -8.82 -1.41 8.38
C LEU A 65 -8.85 -2.66 9.28
N SER A 66 -7.75 -2.96 9.97
CA SER A 66 -7.66 -4.06 10.93
C SER A 66 -8.68 -3.95 12.07
N GLN A 67 -8.93 -2.73 12.57
CA GLN A 67 -9.93 -2.47 13.62
C GLN A 67 -11.36 -2.53 13.10
N LYS A 68 -11.60 -2.07 11.86
CA LYS A 68 -12.95 -1.99 11.30
C LYS A 68 -13.43 -3.32 10.72
N ASN A 69 -12.61 -3.98 9.91
CA ASN A 69 -12.94 -5.21 9.18
C ASN A 69 -11.70 -6.11 9.11
N SER A 70 -11.58 -7.04 10.06
CA SER A 70 -10.40 -7.92 10.13
C SER A 70 -10.32 -8.90 8.95
N ALA A 71 -11.46 -9.36 8.40
CA ALA A 71 -11.49 -10.25 7.22
C ALA A 71 -10.86 -9.57 5.99
N CYS A 72 -11.35 -8.38 5.62
CA CYS A 72 -10.79 -7.57 4.53
C CYS A 72 -9.30 -7.26 4.73
N TYR A 73 -8.86 -7.08 5.98
CA TYR A 73 -7.45 -6.81 6.29
C TYR A 73 -6.56 -8.00 5.97
N GLU A 74 -6.94 -9.22 6.39
CA GLU A 74 -6.16 -10.43 6.09
C GLU A 74 -6.15 -10.72 4.59
N ASP A 75 -7.29 -10.61 3.90
CA ASP A 75 -7.38 -10.78 2.45
C ASP A 75 -6.47 -9.81 1.71
N LEU A 76 -6.52 -8.52 2.09
CA LEU A 76 -5.73 -7.47 1.45
C LEU A 76 -4.23 -7.64 1.72
N ILE A 77 -3.84 -8.12 2.90
CA ILE A 77 -2.44 -8.44 3.20
C ILE A 77 -1.94 -9.62 2.38
N ASN A 78 -2.73 -10.68 2.28
CA ASN A 78 -2.39 -11.86 1.50
C ASN A 78 -2.26 -11.52 0.02
N GLN A 79 -3.16 -10.71 -0.52
CA GLN A 79 -3.13 -10.25 -1.92
C GLN A 79 -1.93 -9.35 -2.22
N LEU A 80 -1.60 -8.41 -1.34
CA LEU A 80 -0.53 -7.42 -1.58
C LEU A 80 0.85 -7.90 -1.11
N GLY A 81 0.96 -9.05 -0.43
CA GLY A 81 2.21 -9.57 0.12
C GLY A 81 2.86 -8.64 1.15
N ILE A 82 2.06 -7.88 1.90
CA ILE A 82 2.55 -6.90 2.87
C ILE A 82 2.83 -7.61 4.20
N ARG A 83 3.95 -7.31 4.86
CA ARG A 83 4.23 -7.85 6.21
C ARG A 83 3.13 -7.42 7.19
N LYS A 84 2.59 -8.38 7.95
CA LYS A 84 1.58 -8.16 8.98
C LYS A 84 2.07 -7.12 10.00
N LEU A 85 1.15 -6.26 10.44
CA LEU A 85 1.47 -5.26 11.45
C LEU A 85 1.71 -6.01 12.78
N LYS A 86 2.90 -5.88 13.35
CA LYS A 86 3.14 -6.35 14.72
C LYS A 86 2.43 -5.38 15.66
N ASN A 87 1.32 -5.82 16.25
CA ASN A 87 0.69 -5.11 17.36
C ASN A 87 1.69 -5.15 18.54
N ARG A 88 2.04 -3.97 19.05
CA ARG A 88 2.75 -3.82 20.33
C ARG A 88 1.71 -3.54 21.39
#